data_AF-A0A924SV90-F1
#
_entry.id   AF-A0A924SV90-F1
#
_cell.length_a   1.000
_cell.length_b   1.000
_cell.length_c   1.000
_cell.angle_alpha   90.00
_cell.angle_beta   90.00
_cell.angle_gamma   90.00
#
_symmetry.space_group_name_H-M   'P 1'
#
loop_
_entity.id
_entity.type
_entity.pdbx_description
1 polymer ?
#
loop_
_entity_poly.entity_id
_entity_poly.type
_entity_poly.pdbx_seq_one_letter_code
_entity_poly.pdbx_strand_id
1 'polypeptide(L)'
;MSDLTKDSINCFEWQNRSSDFLDGTLIGTPRRLADEHLDSCESCSERHRRYVTLLSTISSQPRAAVPIPLRQAPLAFSLPKLDISNSRSKWQQTPWFIRTGVEGLGLACITLIVISMVPKMRSLYERGIERKLEAFNVHDDSEYTEDSGLASAPLVRGKPVDAGATSPTGEFTPVMNTVPAEDFSASEGESEQTGKKMKVGNAEIWRFNLKTDSPHQIRPQIVKTLVDLKIPANTPGLGGIEAPGGIQFDLLVPQSVIPNLKAQLQKLAASGHIAAKNGVKVALVSNDSTSNQPFTWYKNKSKREIPKGRARIVIWLSQI
;
A
#
# COMPACT_ATOMS: atom_id res chain seq x y z
N MET A 1 -24.13 21.54 44.98
CA MET A 1 -23.28 22.43 44.15
C MET A 1 -21.86 21.90 44.30
N SER A 2 -21.20 21.25 43.34
CA SER A 2 -21.41 21.17 41.90
C SER A 2 -20.61 19.95 41.41
N ASP A 3 -21.28 18.88 41.00
CA ASP A 3 -20.68 17.65 40.45
C ASP A 3 -21.43 17.21 39.17
N LEU A 4 -21.81 18.19 38.35
CA LEU A 4 -22.64 18.03 37.14
C LEU A 4 -21.83 18.16 35.83
N THR A 5 -20.52 17.93 35.86
CA THR A 5 -19.65 18.04 34.68
C THR A 5 -18.96 16.71 34.35
N LYS A 6 -19.71 15.61 34.23
CA LYS A 6 -19.10 14.30 33.93
C LYS A 6 -19.83 13.43 32.92
N ASP A 7 -20.53 14.03 31.95
CA ASP A 7 -21.11 13.27 30.83
C ASP A 7 -20.54 13.70 29.45
N SER A 8 -19.32 14.24 29.39
CA SER A 8 -18.64 14.45 28.11
C SER A 8 -18.01 13.15 27.62
N ILE A 9 -18.41 12.69 26.43
CA ILE A 9 -17.77 11.56 25.74
C ILE A 9 -16.30 11.91 25.45
N ASN A 10 -15.38 11.00 25.76
CA ASN A 10 -13.99 11.13 25.37
C ASN A 10 -13.75 10.57 23.94
N CYS A 11 -12.62 10.92 23.32
CA CYS A 11 -12.33 10.50 21.94
C CYS A 11 -12.31 8.97 21.74
N PHE A 12 -11.95 8.22 22.78
CA PHE A 12 -11.91 6.76 22.74
C PHE A 12 -13.33 6.16 22.73
N GLU A 13 -14.22 6.68 23.57
CA GLU A 13 -15.63 6.29 23.62
C GLU A 13 -16.36 6.66 22.33
N TRP A 14 -16.08 7.86 21.77
CA TRP A 14 -16.55 8.23 20.44
C TRP A 14 -16.06 7.24 19.38
N GLN A 15 -14.77 6.89 19.38
CA GLN A 15 -14.22 5.94 18.41
C GLN A 15 -14.93 4.58 18.46
N ASN A 16 -15.20 4.05 19.65
CA ASN A 16 -15.93 2.78 19.82
C ASN A 16 -17.40 2.88 19.36
N ARG A 17 -18.02 4.05 19.49
CA ARG A 17 -19.43 4.31 19.12
C ARG A 17 -19.62 4.88 17.71
N SER A 18 -18.53 5.17 17.00
CA SER A 18 -18.59 5.85 15.71
C SER A 18 -19.30 5.04 14.62
N SER A 19 -19.20 3.70 14.64
CA SER A 19 -19.96 2.83 13.72
C SER A 19 -21.45 2.92 13.97
N ASP A 20 -21.88 2.75 15.22
CA ASP A 20 -23.30 2.85 15.61
C ASP A 20 -23.90 4.22 15.28
N PHE A 21 -23.06 5.27 15.31
CA PHE A 21 -23.50 6.63 15.00
C PHE A 21 -23.70 6.80 13.49
N LEU A 22 -22.77 6.27 12.68
CA LEU A 22 -22.86 6.27 11.21
C LEU A 22 -23.99 5.39 10.69
N ASP A 23 -24.25 4.26 11.36
CA ASP A 23 -25.34 3.33 11.04
C ASP A 23 -26.71 3.84 11.51
N GLY A 24 -26.73 4.91 12.32
CA GLY A 24 -27.95 5.50 12.88
C GLY A 24 -28.60 4.67 14.00
N THR A 25 -27.88 3.70 14.56
CA THR A 25 -28.35 2.86 15.68
C THR A 25 -28.26 3.58 17.02
N LEU A 26 -27.43 4.62 17.14
CA LEU A 26 -27.38 5.53 18.28
C LEU A 26 -28.59 6.48 18.30
N ILE A 27 -29.43 6.35 19.32
CA ILE A 27 -30.66 7.13 19.50
C ILE A 27 -30.67 7.78 20.90
N GLY A 28 -31.29 8.95 21.04
CA GLY A 28 -31.52 9.60 22.33
C GLY A 28 -30.31 10.37 22.87
N THR A 29 -30.04 10.25 24.16
CA THR A 29 -28.93 10.94 24.85
C THR A 29 -27.54 10.62 24.29
N PRO A 30 -27.15 9.37 23.97
CA PRO A 30 -25.79 9.10 23.50
C PRO A 30 -25.52 9.67 22.10
N ARG A 31 -26.56 9.86 21.28
CA ARG A 31 -26.43 10.57 19.99
C ARG A 31 -26.12 12.05 20.21
N ARG A 32 -26.82 12.71 21.13
CA ARG A 32 -26.59 14.13 21.45
C ARG A 32 -25.18 14.37 21.99
N LEU A 33 -24.68 13.47 22.86
CA LEU A 33 -23.31 13.54 23.38
C LEU A 33 -22.26 13.33 22.28
N ALA A 34 -22.56 12.48 21.30
CA ALA A 34 -21.71 12.30 20.12
C ALA A 34 -21.70 13.54 19.22
N ASP A 35 -22.86 14.14 18.96
CA ASP A 35 -22.98 15.40 18.21
C ASP A 35 -22.18 16.51 18.90
N GLU A 36 -22.34 16.67 20.21
CA GLU A 36 -21.60 17.65 21.02
C GLU A 36 -20.08 17.37 21.03
N HIS A 37 -19.66 16.11 21.04
CA HIS A 37 -18.25 15.73 20.91
C HIS A 37 -17.69 16.08 19.53
N LEU A 38 -18.47 15.89 18.45
CA LEU A 38 -18.05 16.23 17.09
C LEU A 38 -17.93 17.74 16.87
N ASP A 39 -18.74 18.54 17.55
CA ASP A 39 -18.65 20.01 17.53
C ASP A 39 -17.45 20.52 18.31
N SER A 40 -17.07 19.84 19.39
CA SER A 40 -15.96 20.26 20.27
C SER A 40 -14.58 19.69 19.88
N CYS A 41 -14.52 18.56 19.19
CA CYS A 41 -13.27 17.88 18.83
C CYS A 41 -13.01 17.85 17.32
N GLU A 42 -12.15 18.75 16.83
CA GLU A 42 -11.80 18.87 15.41
C GLU A 42 -11.27 17.56 14.80
N SER A 43 -10.40 16.85 15.52
CA SER A 43 -9.81 15.59 15.03
C SER A 43 -10.85 14.48 14.81
N CYS A 44 -11.86 14.40 15.69
CA CYS A 44 -12.96 13.45 15.61
C CYS A 44 -13.95 13.85 14.50
N SER A 45 -14.18 15.16 14.32
CA SER A 45 -14.99 15.72 13.23
C SER A 45 -14.38 15.43 11.85
N GLU A 46 -13.08 15.64 11.69
CA GLU A 46 -12.39 15.33 10.42
C GLU A 46 -12.46 13.83 10.09
N ARG A 47 -12.24 12.98 11.10
CA ARG A 47 -12.36 11.53 10.94
C ARG A 47 -13.79 11.11 10.57
N HIS A 48 -14.81 11.71 11.19
CA HIS A 48 -16.20 11.47 10.85
C HIS A 48 -16.51 11.84 9.39
N ARG A 49 -16.06 13.02 8.92
CA ARG A 49 -16.18 13.43 7.51
C ARG A 49 -15.56 12.42 6.55
N ARG A 50 -14.37 11.89 6.89
CA ARG A 50 -13.71 10.84 6.09
C ARG A 50 -14.56 9.56 6.02
N TYR A 51 -15.18 9.14 7.13
CA TYR A 51 -16.08 7.98 7.12
C TYR A 51 -17.32 8.20 6.26
N VAL A 52 -17.94 9.38 6.34
CA VAL A 52 -19.09 9.73 5.50
C VAL A 52 -18.72 9.66 4.01
N THR A 53 -17.55 10.20 3.62
CA THR A 53 -17.05 10.12 2.25
C THR A 53 -16.75 8.68 1.80
N LEU A 54 -16.23 7.84 2.68
CA LEU A 54 -16.01 6.42 2.37
C LEU A 54 -17.34 5.68 2.18
N LEU A 55 -18.32 5.93 3.05
CA LEU A 55 -19.66 5.33 2.94
C LEU A 55 -20.37 5.77 1.66
N SER A 56 -20.27 7.05 1.27
CA SER A 56 -20.83 7.54 0.01
C SER A 56 -20.11 6.94 -1.21
N THR A 57 -18.80 6.70 -1.11
CA THR A 57 -18.03 6.04 -2.17
C THR A 57 -18.42 4.57 -2.30
N ILE A 58 -18.61 3.87 -1.17
CA ILE A 58 -19.05 2.45 -1.17
C ILE A 58 -20.49 2.32 -1.65
N SER A 59 -21.37 3.26 -1.30
CA SER A 59 -22.78 3.23 -1.71
C SER A 59 -22.98 3.56 -3.19
N SER A 60 -22.10 4.40 -3.76
CA SER A 60 -22.10 4.73 -5.20
C SER A 60 -21.47 3.66 -6.07
N GLN A 61 -20.70 2.72 -5.51
CA GLN A 61 -20.22 1.58 -6.27
C GLN A 61 -21.40 0.71 -6.72
N PRO A 62 -21.48 0.34 -8.02
CA PRO A 62 -22.52 -0.56 -8.50
C PRO A 62 -22.36 -1.89 -7.76
N ARG A 63 -23.28 -2.17 -6.83
CA ARG A 63 -23.32 -3.45 -6.14
C ARG A 63 -23.55 -4.51 -7.21
N ALA A 64 -22.49 -5.22 -7.58
CA ALA A 64 -22.61 -6.40 -8.43
C ALA A 64 -23.70 -7.26 -7.81
N ALA A 65 -24.81 -7.42 -8.54
CA ALA A 65 -25.95 -8.13 -8.01
C ALA A 65 -25.47 -9.51 -7.56
N VAL A 66 -25.56 -9.79 -6.25
CA VAL A 66 -25.29 -11.12 -5.72
C VAL A 66 -26.12 -12.08 -6.58
N PRO A 67 -25.48 -13.05 -7.26
CA PRO A 67 -26.16 -13.96 -8.17
C PRO A 67 -27.44 -14.47 -7.52
N ILE A 68 -28.55 -14.47 -8.26
CA ILE A 68 -29.87 -14.96 -7.82
C ILE A 68 -29.77 -16.28 -7.01
N PRO A 69 -28.94 -17.29 -7.38
CA PRO A 69 -28.82 -18.51 -6.59
C PRO A 69 -28.24 -18.30 -5.17
N LEU A 70 -27.38 -17.30 -4.97
CA LEU A 70 -26.81 -16.99 -3.65
C LEU A 70 -27.77 -16.18 -2.77
N ARG A 71 -28.78 -15.51 -3.35
CA ARG A 71 -29.81 -14.80 -2.58
C ARG A 71 -30.83 -15.74 -1.93
N GLN A 72 -31.16 -16.84 -2.61
CA GLN A 72 -32.22 -17.75 -2.17
C GLN A 72 -31.75 -18.73 -1.11
N ALA A 73 -30.46 -19.10 -1.10
CA ALA A 73 -29.93 -20.04 -0.13
C ALA A 73 -28.44 -19.78 0.14
N PRO A 74 -28.10 -18.76 0.96
CA PRO A 74 -26.72 -18.32 1.20
C PRO A 74 -25.81 -19.40 1.80
N LEU A 75 -26.40 -20.43 2.42
CA LEU A 75 -25.69 -21.56 3.02
C LEU A 75 -25.86 -22.88 2.23
N ALA A 76 -26.79 -22.95 1.27
CA ALA A 76 -26.99 -24.18 0.49
C ALA A 76 -26.10 -24.28 -0.74
N PHE A 77 -25.44 -23.18 -1.10
CA PHE A 77 -24.43 -23.23 -2.14
C PHE A 77 -23.19 -23.94 -1.59
N SER A 78 -23.07 -25.23 -1.89
CA SER A 78 -21.76 -25.88 -1.84
C SER A 78 -20.87 -25.05 -2.76
N LEU A 79 -19.96 -24.27 -2.18
CA LEU A 79 -18.88 -23.61 -2.94
C LEU A 79 -18.40 -24.64 -3.96
N PRO A 80 -18.23 -24.27 -5.25
CA PRO A 80 -17.67 -25.20 -6.23
C PRO A 80 -16.45 -25.78 -5.56
N LYS A 81 -16.53 -27.09 -5.22
CA LYS A 81 -15.40 -27.80 -4.64
C LYS A 81 -14.29 -27.40 -5.58
N LEU A 82 -13.28 -26.72 -5.06
CA LEU A 82 -12.06 -26.50 -5.81
C LEU A 82 -11.72 -27.90 -6.29
N ASP A 83 -12.03 -28.19 -7.55
CA ASP A 83 -11.58 -29.37 -8.25
C ASP A 83 -10.08 -29.10 -8.37
N ILE A 84 -9.38 -29.29 -7.26
CA ILE A 84 -8.07 -29.89 -7.23
C ILE A 84 -8.32 -31.17 -7.98
N SER A 85 -8.23 -31.07 -9.32
CA SER A 85 -8.63 -32.11 -10.23
C SER A 85 -8.06 -33.36 -9.63
N ASN A 86 -8.94 -34.31 -9.38
CA ASN A 86 -8.67 -35.59 -8.76
C ASN A 86 -7.76 -36.36 -9.74
N SER A 87 -6.52 -35.88 -9.92
CA SER A 87 -5.45 -36.61 -10.54
C SER A 87 -5.30 -37.73 -9.56
N ARG A 88 -5.94 -38.86 -9.86
CA ARG A 88 -5.78 -40.13 -9.17
C ARG A 88 -4.27 -40.33 -9.13
N SER A 89 -3.69 -39.91 -8.02
CA SER A 89 -2.26 -39.66 -7.99
C SER A 89 -1.63 -41.04 -8.09
N LYS A 90 -0.52 -41.14 -8.81
CA LYS A 90 0.19 -42.42 -9.01
C LYS A 90 0.50 -43.13 -7.66
N TRP A 91 0.36 -42.43 -6.54
CA TRP A 91 0.40 -42.94 -5.17
C TRP A 91 -0.68 -43.99 -4.82
N GLN A 92 -1.76 -44.12 -5.59
CA GLN A 92 -2.71 -45.22 -5.40
C GLN A 92 -2.17 -46.58 -5.90
N GLN A 93 -1.18 -46.59 -6.79
CA GLN A 93 -0.55 -47.83 -7.29
C GLN A 93 0.66 -48.27 -6.46
N THR A 94 1.19 -47.42 -5.59
CA THR A 94 2.31 -47.79 -4.72
C THR A 94 1.89 -48.79 -3.64
N PRO A 95 2.66 -49.88 -3.42
CA PRO A 95 2.43 -50.81 -2.32
C PRO A 95 2.38 -50.10 -0.97
N TRP A 96 1.53 -50.60 -0.07
CA TRP A 96 1.23 -49.96 1.22
C TRP A 96 2.49 -49.72 2.09
N PHE A 97 3.48 -50.61 2.05
CA PHE A 97 4.71 -50.49 2.84
C PHE A 97 5.63 -49.35 2.38
N ILE A 98 5.65 -49.02 1.08
CA ILE A 98 6.41 -47.87 0.57
C ILE A 98 5.73 -46.58 0.99
N ARG A 99 4.39 -46.56 0.91
CA ARG A 99 3.59 -45.41 1.31
C ARG A 99 3.79 -45.08 2.79
N THR A 100 3.69 -46.07 3.67
CA THR A 100 3.93 -45.86 5.11
C THR A 100 5.38 -45.46 5.40
N GLY A 101 6.35 -45.99 4.64
CA GLY A 101 7.75 -45.58 4.75
C GLY A 101 7.98 -44.09 4.41
N VAL A 102 7.40 -43.61 3.30
CA VAL A 102 7.52 -42.20 2.90
C VAL A 102 6.75 -41.28 3.85
N GLU A 103 5.55 -41.66 4.27
CA GLU A 103 4.76 -40.91 5.24
C GLU A 103 5.49 -40.82 6.60
N GLY A 104 6.06 -41.94 7.08
CA GLY A 104 6.84 -41.98 8.31
C GLY A 104 8.13 -41.15 8.23
N LEU A 105 8.87 -41.25 7.12
CA LEU A 105 10.07 -40.44 6.89
C LEU A 105 9.72 -38.94 6.81
N GLY A 106 8.60 -38.59 6.17
CA GLY A 106 8.10 -37.22 6.11
C GLY A 106 7.80 -36.65 7.49
N LEU A 107 7.11 -37.41 8.35
CA LEU A 107 6.84 -37.00 9.73
C LEU A 107 8.13 -36.83 10.54
N ALA A 108 9.08 -37.75 10.41
CA ALA A 108 10.38 -37.63 11.06
C ALA A 108 11.14 -36.37 10.60
N CYS A 109 11.18 -36.10 9.30
CA CYS A 109 11.81 -34.90 8.74
C CYS A 109 11.16 -33.60 9.24
N ILE A 110 9.82 -33.52 9.25
CA ILE A 110 9.10 -32.34 9.78
C ILE A 110 9.45 -32.12 11.24
N THR A 111 9.47 -33.18 12.04
CA THR A 111 9.78 -33.10 13.48
C THR A 111 11.20 -32.61 13.72
N LEU A 112 12.18 -33.10 12.94
CA LEU A 112 13.56 -32.62 12.99
C LEU A 112 13.71 -31.17 12.54
N ILE A 113 12.96 -30.73 11.52
CA ILE A 113 12.93 -29.33 11.09
C ILE A 113 12.42 -28.45 12.23
N VAL A 114 11.32 -28.82 12.88
CA VAL A 114 10.76 -28.06 14.00
C VAL A 114 11.76 -27.97 15.16
N ILE A 115 12.35 -29.10 15.58
CA ILE A 115 13.36 -29.12 16.66
C ILE A 115 14.57 -28.26 16.30
N SER A 116 15.02 -28.28 15.05
CA SER A 116 16.17 -27.46 14.60
C SER A 116 15.84 -25.97 14.44
N MET A 117 14.56 -25.61 14.24
CA MET A 117 14.11 -24.23 14.11
C MET A 117 13.98 -23.52 15.47
N VAL A 118 13.62 -24.23 16.54
CA VAL A 118 13.46 -23.65 17.89
C VAL A 118 14.69 -22.85 18.36
N PRO A 119 15.93 -23.38 18.35
CA PRO A 119 17.09 -22.61 18.81
C PRO A 119 17.41 -21.42 17.88
N LYS A 120 17.13 -21.53 16.58
CA LYS A 120 17.31 -20.42 15.64
C LYS A 120 16.31 -19.29 15.88
N MET A 121 15.04 -19.64 16.11
CA MET A 121 14.00 -18.68 16.47
C MET A 121 14.33 -17.98 17.79
N ARG A 122 14.80 -18.74 18.79
CA ARG A 122 15.26 -18.17 20.06
C ARG A 122 16.40 -17.16 19.86
N SER A 123 17.43 -17.51 19.09
CA SER A 123 18.54 -16.60 18.80
C SER A 123 18.09 -15.34 18.05
N LEU A 124 17.12 -15.45 17.13
CA LEU A 124 16.55 -14.29 16.45
C LEU A 124 15.75 -13.39 17.41
N TYR A 125 15.04 -13.99 18.35
CA TYR A 125 14.28 -13.27 19.36
C TYR A 125 15.20 -12.54 20.36
N GLU A 126 16.24 -13.22 20.86
CA GLU A 126 17.27 -12.64 21.73
C GLU A 126 17.96 -11.45 21.03
N ARG A 127 18.40 -11.61 19.78
CA ARG A 127 18.96 -10.50 18.98
C ARG A 127 18.00 -9.35 18.71
N GLY A 128 16.69 -9.63 18.67
CA GLY A 128 15.65 -8.62 18.51
C GLY A 128 15.46 -7.80 19.79
N ILE A 129 15.55 -8.46 20.95
CA ILE A 129 15.50 -7.80 22.26
C ILE A 129 16.76 -6.99 22.51
N GLU A 130 17.94 -7.52 22.21
CA GLU A 130 19.22 -6.79 22.33
C GLU A 130 19.19 -5.49 21.53
N ARG A 131 18.74 -5.53 20.28
CA ARG A 131 18.60 -4.32 19.45
C ARG A 131 17.59 -3.31 20.00
N LYS A 132 16.50 -3.77 20.59
CA LYS A 132 15.52 -2.87 21.22
C LYS A 132 16.09 -2.24 22.49
N LEU A 133 16.81 -3.01 23.30
CA LEU A 133 17.50 -2.51 24.50
C LEU A 133 18.58 -1.49 24.13
N GLU A 134 19.41 -1.77 23.12
CA GLU A 134 20.41 -0.81 22.61
C GLU A 134 19.75 0.49 22.12
N ALA A 135 18.62 0.40 21.42
CA ALA A 135 17.88 1.59 20.97
C ALA A 135 17.33 2.43 22.14
N PHE A 136 16.93 1.80 23.25
CA PHE A 136 16.53 2.52 24.46
C PHE A 136 17.73 3.12 25.19
N ASN A 137 18.84 2.39 25.31
CA ASN A 137 20.04 2.86 26.01
C ASN A 137 20.68 4.07 25.32
N VAL A 138 20.72 4.07 23.98
CA VAL A 138 21.23 5.22 23.19
C VAL A 138 20.36 6.46 23.36
N HIS A 139 19.06 6.29 23.61
CA HIS A 139 18.17 7.43 23.83
C HIS A 139 18.34 8.06 25.21
N ASP A 140 18.55 7.24 26.25
CA ASP A 140 18.72 7.71 27.64
C ASP A 140 20.07 8.44 27.86
N ASP A 141 21.15 7.97 27.23
CA ASP A 141 22.47 8.63 27.35
C ASP A 141 22.57 9.94 26.52
N SER A 142 21.71 10.11 25.50
CA SER A 142 21.71 11.31 24.65
C SER A 142 21.00 12.52 25.27
N GLU A 143 20.18 12.32 26.32
CA GLU A 143 19.42 13.41 26.96
C GLU A 143 20.15 14.07 28.14
N TYR A 144 21.26 13.49 28.62
CA TYR A 144 22.02 14.02 29.77
C TYR A 144 23.39 14.65 29.43
N THR A 145 23.77 14.74 28.16
CA THR A 145 25.12 15.22 27.77
C THR A 145 25.15 16.56 27.03
N GLU A 146 24.12 17.41 27.19
CA GLU A 146 24.17 18.83 26.77
C GLU A 146 23.38 19.75 27.71
N ASP A 147 23.76 19.83 29.00
CA ASP A 147 23.58 21.10 29.72
C ASP A 147 24.53 21.25 30.94
N SER A 148 25.77 21.64 30.64
CA SER A 148 26.66 22.27 31.61
C SER A 148 27.62 23.19 30.85
N GLY A 149 27.12 24.34 30.42
CA GLY A 149 27.91 25.30 29.66
C GLY A 149 27.20 26.62 29.36
N LEU A 150 26.83 27.37 30.40
CA LEU A 150 26.67 28.83 30.45
C LEU A 150 26.89 29.61 29.14
N ALA A 151 25.81 30.02 28.48
CA ALA A 151 25.75 31.27 27.73
C ALA A 151 24.31 31.80 27.68
N SER A 152 24.08 32.81 28.51
CA SER A 152 22.92 33.70 28.56
C SER A 152 22.45 34.19 27.18
N ALA A 153 21.18 33.95 26.86
CA ALA A 153 20.42 34.69 25.85
C ALA A 153 19.01 35.03 26.41
N PRO A 154 18.59 36.30 26.41
CA PRO A 154 17.37 36.71 27.07
C PRO A 154 16.11 36.43 26.22
N LEU A 155 15.10 35.87 26.88
CA LEU A 155 13.73 35.72 26.38
C LEU A 155 13.13 37.08 26.00
N VAL A 156 13.06 37.37 24.70
CA VAL A 156 12.27 38.49 24.17
C VAL A 156 10.81 38.08 24.08
N ARG A 157 10.04 38.65 24.99
CA ARG A 157 8.59 38.62 25.11
C ARG A 157 7.94 39.24 23.86
N GLY A 158 7.11 38.46 23.16
CA GLY A 158 6.36 38.91 21.99
C GLY A 158 5.49 40.13 22.28
N LYS A 159 5.59 41.13 21.39
CA LYS A 159 4.83 42.38 21.38
C LYS A 159 3.61 42.19 20.45
N PRO A 160 2.39 42.59 20.83
CA PRO A 160 1.25 42.55 19.94
C PRO A 160 1.39 43.65 18.88
N VAL A 161 1.14 43.29 17.61
CA VAL A 161 1.05 44.25 16.50
C VAL A 161 -0.42 44.50 16.23
N ASP A 162 -0.90 45.64 16.71
CA ASP A 162 -2.17 46.23 16.32
C ASP A 162 -2.05 46.97 14.98
N ALA A 163 -3.10 46.83 14.19
CA ALA A 163 -3.76 47.81 13.32
C ALA A 163 -2.91 48.78 12.47
N GLY A 164 -3.10 48.70 11.14
CA GLY A 164 -2.71 49.77 10.23
C GLY A 164 -2.99 49.45 8.77
N ALA A 165 -4.14 49.91 8.29
CA ALA A 165 -4.67 49.84 6.92
C ALA A 165 -3.66 50.15 5.79
N THR A 166 -3.87 49.58 4.60
CA THR A 166 -4.18 50.32 3.35
C THR A 166 -4.57 49.32 2.24
N SER A 167 -5.78 49.48 1.68
CA SER A 167 -6.26 48.81 0.47
C SER A 167 -5.44 49.18 -0.78
N PRO A 168 -5.46 48.33 -1.81
CA PRO A 168 -5.96 48.86 -3.07
C PRO A 168 -7.06 47.98 -3.66
N THR A 169 -8.14 48.68 -3.98
CA THR A 169 -9.30 48.29 -4.77
C THR A 169 -8.84 47.72 -6.11
N GLY A 170 -9.07 46.42 -6.31
CA GLY A 170 -8.88 45.72 -7.57
C GLY A 170 -10.13 44.92 -7.89
N GLU A 171 -11.04 45.57 -8.60
CA GLU A 171 -12.30 45.08 -9.13
C GLU A 171 -12.05 43.88 -10.06
N PHE A 172 -12.40 42.67 -9.62
CA PHE A 172 -12.39 41.47 -10.46
C PHE A 172 -13.83 40.99 -10.66
N THR A 173 -14.35 41.31 -11.83
CA THR A 173 -15.59 40.77 -12.40
C THR A 173 -15.48 39.25 -12.61
N PRO A 174 -16.43 38.43 -12.16
CA PRO A 174 -16.50 37.04 -12.59
C PRO A 174 -17.11 36.99 -14.00
N VAL A 175 -16.26 36.79 -15.01
CA VAL A 175 -16.72 36.43 -16.36
C VAL A 175 -17.27 35.00 -16.30
N MET A 176 -18.59 34.91 -16.33
CA MET A 176 -19.31 33.68 -16.70
C MET A 176 -18.94 33.32 -18.14
N ASN A 177 -18.04 32.35 -18.31
CA ASN A 177 -17.91 31.65 -19.58
C ASN A 177 -18.94 30.53 -19.63
N THR A 178 -20.09 30.86 -20.21
CA THR A 178 -21.11 29.95 -20.69
C THR A 178 -20.52 29.17 -21.86
N VAL A 179 -20.11 27.93 -21.61
CA VAL A 179 -19.71 26.99 -22.67
C VAL A 179 -21.00 26.49 -23.34
N PRO A 180 -21.15 26.62 -24.67
CA PRO A 180 -22.31 26.12 -25.38
C PRO A 180 -22.34 24.59 -25.33
N ALA A 181 -23.53 24.05 -25.07
CA ALA A 181 -23.82 22.63 -25.19
C ALA A 181 -23.70 22.23 -26.67
N GLU A 182 -22.57 21.63 -27.03
CA GLU A 182 -22.47 20.87 -28.27
C GLU A 182 -22.83 19.41 -27.97
N ASP A 183 -23.89 18.97 -28.65
CA ASP A 183 -24.37 17.60 -28.73
C ASP A 183 -23.28 16.66 -29.27
N PHE A 184 -22.48 16.08 -28.36
CA PHE A 184 -21.66 14.92 -28.69
C PHE A 184 -22.50 13.65 -28.54
N SER A 185 -23.21 13.33 -29.62
CA SER A 185 -23.79 12.01 -29.85
C SER A 185 -22.66 11.00 -30.03
N ALA A 186 -22.15 10.47 -28.91
CA ALA A 186 -21.29 9.31 -28.91
C ALA A 186 -22.15 8.10 -29.27
N SER A 187 -22.08 7.66 -30.53
CA SER A 187 -22.57 6.35 -30.93
C SER A 187 -21.79 5.30 -30.16
N GLU A 188 -22.37 4.82 -29.05
CA GLU A 188 -21.94 3.61 -28.36
C GLU A 188 -22.11 2.44 -29.33
N GLY A 189 -21.05 2.16 -30.08
CA GLY A 189 -20.86 0.87 -30.74
C GLY A 189 -20.66 -0.18 -29.65
N GLU A 190 -21.76 -0.63 -29.05
CA GLU A 190 -21.85 -1.87 -28.30
C GLU A 190 -21.36 -3.01 -29.20
N SER A 191 -20.06 -3.25 -29.17
CA SER A 191 -19.48 -4.46 -29.69
C SER A 191 -19.85 -5.56 -28.73
N GLU A 192 -20.98 -6.19 -29.03
CA GLU A 192 -21.53 -7.40 -28.44
C GLU A 192 -20.49 -8.54 -28.56
N GLN A 193 -19.46 -8.54 -27.70
CA GLN A 193 -18.53 -9.65 -27.55
C GLN A 193 -19.21 -10.75 -26.75
N THR A 194 -20.06 -11.46 -27.47
CA THR A 194 -20.65 -12.74 -27.11
C THR A 194 -19.59 -13.72 -26.60
N GLY A 195 -19.66 -14.05 -25.31
CA GLY A 195 -19.50 -15.39 -24.75
C GLY A 195 -18.19 -16.18 -24.96
N LYS A 196 -17.15 -15.65 -25.62
CA LYS A 196 -15.86 -16.33 -25.69
C LYS A 196 -15.23 -16.31 -24.30
N LYS A 197 -15.30 -17.47 -23.62
CA LYS A 197 -14.56 -17.76 -22.37
C LYS A 197 -13.17 -17.14 -22.49
N MET A 198 -12.98 -16.01 -21.80
CA MET A 198 -11.78 -15.19 -21.89
C MET A 198 -10.62 -16.05 -21.40
N LYS A 199 -9.90 -16.67 -22.34
CA LYS A 199 -8.82 -17.59 -22.05
C LYS A 199 -7.70 -16.73 -21.49
N VAL A 200 -7.59 -16.68 -20.16
CA VAL A 200 -6.55 -15.93 -19.46
C VAL A 200 -5.21 -16.45 -19.99
N GLY A 201 -4.57 -15.67 -20.86
CA GLY A 201 -3.31 -16.06 -21.47
C GLY A 201 -2.23 -16.25 -20.41
N ASN A 202 -1.17 -16.97 -20.75
CA ASN A 202 0.05 -17.08 -19.93
C ASN A 202 0.87 -15.77 -19.93
N ALA A 203 0.21 -14.64 -20.10
CA ALA A 203 0.79 -13.33 -20.23
C ALA A 203 1.21 -12.84 -18.84
N GLU A 204 2.50 -12.57 -18.68
CA GLU A 204 3.09 -12.15 -17.40
C GLU A 204 3.28 -10.64 -17.36
N ILE A 205 2.84 -10.02 -16.27
CA ILE A 205 3.11 -8.62 -15.94
C ILE A 205 4.02 -8.60 -14.73
N TRP A 206 5.17 -7.98 -14.87
CA TRP A 206 6.13 -7.77 -13.79
C TRP A 206 6.05 -6.32 -13.35
N ARG A 207 5.77 -6.11 -12.06
CA ARG A 207 5.64 -4.78 -11.48
C ARG A 207 6.79 -4.57 -10.50
N PHE A 208 7.55 -3.51 -10.71
CA PHE A 208 8.65 -3.09 -9.86
C PHE A 208 8.28 -1.73 -9.26
N ASN A 209 8.30 -1.59 -7.94
CA ASN A 209 8.13 -0.32 -7.26
C ASN A 209 9.45 0.06 -6.60
N LEU A 210 10.00 1.22 -6.98
CA LEU A 210 11.14 1.83 -6.31
C LEU A 210 10.66 3.12 -5.62
N LYS A 211 10.89 3.21 -4.32
CA LYS A 211 10.67 4.43 -3.53
C LYS A 211 11.95 5.29 -3.56
N THR A 212 11.83 6.56 -3.91
CA THR A 212 12.96 7.48 -4.01
C THR A 212 12.53 8.92 -3.75
N ASP A 213 13.39 9.72 -3.13
CA ASP A 213 13.11 11.15 -2.89
C ASP A 213 13.20 11.98 -4.17
N SER A 214 13.89 11.48 -5.20
CA SER A 214 14.15 12.22 -6.45
C SER A 214 13.99 11.33 -7.70
N PRO A 215 12.74 11.02 -8.12
CA PRO A 215 12.47 10.19 -9.29
C PRO A 215 13.17 10.67 -10.58
N HIS A 216 13.27 11.98 -10.77
CA HIS A 216 13.92 12.58 -11.95
C HIS A 216 15.42 12.28 -12.03
N GLN A 217 16.12 12.12 -10.90
CA GLN A 217 17.55 11.78 -10.88
C GLN A 217 17.79 10.30 -11.20
N ILE A 218 16.88 9.42 -10.77
CA ILE A 218 16.96 7.97 -11.02
C ILE A 218 16.51 7.62 -12.45
N ARG A 219 15.59 8.39 -13.03
CA ARG A 219 15.08 8.21 -14.41
C ARG A 219 16.20 7.93 -15.44
N PRO A 220 17.24 8.78 -15.62
CA PRO A 220 18.28 8.52 -16.60
C PRO A 220 19.09 7.24 -16.32
N GLN A 221 19.24 6.83 -15.05
CA GLN A 221 19.95 5.60 -14.69
C GLN A 221 19.15 4.36 -15.09
N ILE A 222 17.82 4.41 -14.95
CA ILE A 222 16.94 3.34 -15.40
C ILE A 222 16.92 3.26 -16.93
N VAL A 223 16.82 4.40 -17.62
CA VAL A 223 16.90 4.43 -19.09
C VAL A 223 18.22 3.81 -19.56
N LYS A 224 19.35 4.20 -18.94
CA LYS A 224 20.67 3.61 -19.23
C LYS A 224 20.68 2.10 -19.02
N THR A 225 20.16 1.63 -17.88
CA THR A 225 20.07 0.19 -17.56
C THR A 225 19.22 -0.57 -18.59
N LEU A 226 18.12 0.01 -19.06
CA LEU A 226 17.27 -0.60 -20.08
C LEU A 226 17.97 -0.67 -21.44
N VAL A 227 18.73 0.37 -21.81
CA VAL A 227 19.57 0.38 -23.02
C VAL A 227 20.69 -0.65 -22.93
N ASP A 228 21.38 -0.77 -21.79
CA ASP A 228 22.44 -1.75 -21.54
C ASP A 228 21.94 -3.19 -21.67
N LEU A 229 20.66 -3.43 -21.34
CA LEU A 229 19.97 -4.71 -21.53
C LEU A 229 19.52 -4.98 -22.97
N LYS A 230 20.00 -4.17 -23.94
CA LYS A 230 19.70 -4.27 -25.37
C LYS A 230 18.22 -4.06 -25.70
N ILE A 231 17.49 -3.27 -24.91
CA ILE A 231 16.13 -2.86 -25.26
C ILE A 231 16.23 -1.75 -26.32
N PRO A 232 15.58 -1.88 -27.49
CA PRO A 232 15.66 -0.88 -28.54
C PRO A 232 15.22 0.50 -28.05
N ALA A 233 15.95 1.55 -28.44
CA ALA A 233 15.64 2.94 -28.07
C ALA A 233 14.22 3.38 -28.48
N ASN A 234 13.68 2.79 -29.56
CA ASN A 234 12.35 3.06 -30.09
C ASN A 234 11.23 2.30 -29.36
N THR A 235 11.52 1.64 -28.23
CA THR A 235 10.48 0.90 -27.49
C THR A 235 9.54 1.90 -26.81
N PRO A 236 8.21 1.81 -27.05
CA PRO A 236 7.26 2.72 -26.42
C PRO A 236 7.32 2.57 -24.89
N GLY A 237 7.38 3.70 -24.19
CA GLY A 237 7.48 3.76 -22.72
C GLY A 237 8.89 3.77 -22.15
N LEU A 238 9.95 3.73 -22.98
CA LEU A 238 11.34 3.73 -22.52
C LEU A 238 11.72 5.01 -21.76
N GLY A 239 11.19 6.15 -22.18
CA GLY A 239 11.43 7.44 -21.52
C GLY A 239 10.74 7.59 -20.16
N GLY A 240 9.80 6.70 -19.81
CA GLY A 240 8.90 6.89 -18.68
C GLY A 240 7.86 7.99 -18.92
N ILE A 241 6.69 7.84 -18.32
CA ILE A 241 5.59 8.80 -18.33
C ILE A 241 5.49 9.39 -16.92
N GLU A 242 5.45 10.72 -16.83
CA GLU A 242 5.26 11.42 -15.56
C GLU A 242 3.80 11.26 -15.12
N ALA A 243 3.61 10.87 -13.87
CA ALA A 243 2.30 10.64 -13.27
C ALA A 243 2.26 11.25 -11.86
N PRO A 244 1.09 11.56 -11.31
CA PRO A 244 0.99 12.08 -9.94
C PRO A 244 1.70 11.15 -8.94
N GLY A 245 2.68 11.69 -8.22
CA GLY A 245 3.48 10.97 -7.23
C GLY A 245 4.66 10.16 -7.79
N GLY A 246 5.02 10.26 -9.08
CA GLY A 246 6.15 9.51 -9.60
C GLY A 246 6.35 9.47 -11.12
N ILE A 247 7.15 8.49 -11.55
CA ILE A 247 7.41 8.20 -12.98
C ILE A 247 7.11 6.73 -13.25
N GLN A 248 6.30 6.45 -14.27
CA GLN A 248 5.97 5.09 -14.70
C GLN A 248 6.68 4.73 -16.00
N PHE A 249 7.41 3.64 -16.02
CA PHE A 249 7.87 2.98 -17.24
C PHE A 249 6.94 1.80 -17.53
N ASP A 250 6.44 1.73 -18.75
CA ASP A 250 5.56 0.64 -19.19
C ASP A 250 6.05 0.11 -20.53
N LEU A 251 6.65 -1.08 -20.50
CA LEU A 251 7.46 -1.62 -21.58
C LEU A 251 7.07 -3.06 -21.89
N LEU A 252 7.16 -3.44 -23.16
CA LEU A 252 7.06 -4.83 -23.60
C LEU A 252 8.46 -5.35 -23.95
N VAL A 253 8.99 -6.26 -23.14
CA VAL A 253 10.36 -6.78 -23.30
C VAL A 253 10.38 -8.31 -23.39
N PRO A 254 11.47 -8.92 -23.89
CA PRO A 254 11.66 -10.37 -23.85
C PRO A 254 11.74 -10.89 -22.41
N GLN A 255 11.13 -12.05 -22.15
CA GLN A 255 11.12 -12.66 -20.80
C GLN A 255 12.52 -12.97 -20.26
N SER A 256 13.49 -13.21 -21.14
CA SER A 256 14.89 -13.46 -20.78
C SER A 256 15.59 -12.28 -20.10
N VAL A 257 15.09 -11.05 -20.27
CA VAL A 257 15.71 -9.83 -19.72
C VAL A 257 15.33 -9.61 -18.25
N ILE A 258 14.22 -10.18 -17.79
CA ILE A 258 13.62 -9.91 -16.48
C ILE A 258 14.57 -10.18 -15.30
N PRO A 259 15.30 -11.31 -15.23
CA PRO A 259 16.18 -11.58 -14.09
C PRO A 259 17.31 -10.55 -13.95
N ASN A 260 17.90 -10.16 -15.08
CA ASN A 260 18.98 -9.17 -15.12
C ASN A 260 18.45 -7.77 -14.78
N LEU A 261 17.27 -7.41 -15.31
CA LEU A 261 16.62 -6.15 -14.96
C LEU A 261 16.33 -6.06 -13.47
N LYS A 262 15.79 -7.14 -12.87
CA LYS A 262 15.55 -7.21 -11.43
C LYS A 262 16.83 -6.98 -10.63
N ALA A 263 17.93 -7.66 -10.99
CA ALA A 263 19.21 -7.50 -10.30
C ALA A 263 19.75 -6.06 -10.40
N GLN A 264 19.65 -5.43 -11.57
CA GLN A 264 20.08 -4.05 -11.78
C GLN A 264 19.19 -3.05 -11.02
N LEU A 265 17.87 -3.21 -11.05
CA LEU A 265 16.94 -2.35 -10.30
C LEU A 265 17.15 -2.50 -8.78
N GLN A 266 17.42 -3.71 -8.29
CA GLN A 266 17.76 -3.95 -6.89
C GLN A 266 19.09 -3.29 -6.52
N LYS A 267 20.09 -3.33 -7.41
CA LYS A 267 21.37 -2.62 -7.24
C LYS A 267 21.19 -1.11 -7.24
N LEU A 268 20.35 -0.57 -8.14
CA LEU A 268 20.01 0.85 -8.18
C LEU A 268 19.27 1.28 -6.92
N ALA A 269 18.35 0.48 -6.40
CA ALA A 269 17.67 0.78 -5.14
C ALA A 269 18.64 0.77 -3.95
N ALA A 270 19.58 -0.18 -3.91
CA ALA A 270 20.62 -0.21 -2.89
C ALA A 270 21.61 0.97 -3.01
N SER A 271 21.92 1.39 -4.24
CA SER A 271 22.83 2.51 -4.52
C SER A 271 22.17 3.89 -4.41
N GLY A 272 20.85 3.97 -4.61
CA GLY A 272 20.04 5.18 -4.57
C GLY A 272 19.77 5.67 -3.14
N HIS A 273 20.20 4.92 -2.11
CA HIS A 273 20.25 5.36 -0.73
C HIS A 273 21.40 6.36 -0.47
N ILE A 274 21.33 7.53 -1.13
CA ILE A 274 22.11 8.72 -0.76
C ILE A 274 21.23 9.75 -0.01
N ALA A 275 19.96 9.44 0.28
CA ALA A 275 19.06 10.35 0.98
C ALA A 275 18.36 9.73 2.20
N ALA A 276 19.11 9.04 3.05
CA ALA A 276 18.94 9.28 4.48
C ALA A 276 20.10 10.19 4.90
N LYS A 277 19.86 11.51 4.87
CA LYS A 277 20.82 12.59 5.16
C LYS A 277 21.43 12.56 6.59
N ASN A 278 21.23 11.49 7.36
CA ASN A 278 21.63 11.38 8.77
C ASN A 278 22.63 10.24 9.04
N GLY A 279 23.52 9.91 8.11
CA GLY A 279 24.74 9.14 8.42
C GLY A 279 24.58 7.70 8.94
N VAL A 280 23.36 7.20 9.16
CA VAL A 280 23.13 5.83 9.61
C VAL A 280 23.16 4.92 8.39
N LYS A 281 24.28 4.22 8.22
CA LYS A 281 24.38 3.06 7.33
C LYS A 281 23.40 2.00 7.83
N VAL A 282 22.15 2.05 7.38
CA VAL A 282 21.18 0.99 7.64
C VAL A 282 21.65 -0.23 6.85
N ALA A 283 22.36 -1.12 7.52
CA ALA A 283 22.71 -2.42 6.99
C ALA A 283 21.42 -3.11 6.55
N LEU A 284 21.41 -3.57 5.29
CA LEU A 284 20.35 -4.37 4.67
C LEU A 284 20.14 -5.68 5.44
N VAL A 285 19.46 -5.62 6.57
CA VAL A 285 18.95 -6.78 7.30
C VAL A 285 17.48 -6.91 6.91
N SER A 286 17.26 -7.69 5.87
CA SER A 286 15.96 -8.26 5.53
C SER A 286 15.42 -9.04 6.74
N ASN A 287 14.31 -8.59 7.33
CA ASN A 287 13.16 -9.41 7.72
C ASN A 287 11.99 -8.56 8.30
N ASP A 288 10.81 -8.75 7.71
CA ASP A 288 9.47 -8.68 8.32
C ASP A 288 8.73 -7.36 8.63
N SER A 289 9.00 -6.28 7.91
CA SER A 289 7.90 -5.30 7.66
C SER A 289 7.90 -4.85 6.19
N THR A 290 6.92 -5.35 5.44
CA THR A 290 6.76 -5.13 4.00
C THR A 290 6.44 -3.66 3.62
N SER A 291 6.13 -2.80 4.59
CA SER A 291 5.70 -1.41 4.32
C SER A 291 6.84 -0.46 3.94
N ASN A 292 8.07 -0.70 4.39
CA ASN A 292 9.19 0.25 4.23
C ASN A 292 10.36 -0.22 3.37
N GLN A 293 10.18 -1.27 2.55
CA GLN A 293 11.24 -1.66 1.62
C GLN A 293 11.35 -0.64 0.47
N PRO A 294 12.55 -0.12 0.16
CA PRO A 294 12.79 0.85 -0.92
C PRO A 294 12.56 0.23 -2.30
N PHE A 295 12.61 -1.10 -2.39
CA PHE A 295 12.39 -1.86 -3.62
C PHE A 295 11.45 -3.02 -3.33
N THR A 296 10.33 -3.07 -4.06
CA THR A 296 9.41 -4.21 -4.04
C THR A 296 9.08 -4.62 -5.47
N TRP A 297 8.80 -5.90 -5.68
CA TRP A 297 8.36 -6.39 -6.97
C TRP A 297 7.37 -7.54 -6.81
N TYR A 298 6.49 -7.70 -7.79
CA TYR A 298 5.54 -8.82 -7.82
C TYR A 298 5.15 -9.15 -9.26
N LYS A 299 4.66 -10.38 -9.44
CA LYS A 299 4.30 -10.95 -10.73
C LYS A 299 2.79 -11.16 -10.78
N ASN A 300 2.13 -10.53 -11.75
CA ASN A 300 0.70 -10.68 -12.00
C ASN A 300 0.45 -11.37 -13.35
N LYS A 301 -0.65 -12.09 -13.45
CA LYS A 301 -1.16 -12.58 -14.74
C LYS A 301 -1.97 -11.48 -15.42
N SER A 302 -1.70 -11.22 -16.70
CA SER A 302 -2.45 -10.26 -17.51
C SER A 302 -3.72 -10.91 -18.06
N LYS A 303 -4.83 -10.15 -18.07
CA LYS A 303 -6.00 -10.48 -18.90
C LYS A 303 -5.80 -10.07 -20.37
N ARG A 304 -4.93 -9.10 -20.64
CA ARG A 304 -4.60 -8.66 -22.00
C ARG A 304 -3.65 -9.65 -22.66
N GLU A 305 -3.88 -9.93 -23.93
CA GLU A 305 -3.00 -10.76 -24.75
C GLU A 305 -1.63 -10.08 -24.88
N ILE A 306 -0.57 -10.80 -24.51
CA ILE A 306 0.82 -10.39 -24.70
C ILE A 306 1.45 -11.38 -25.68
N PRO A 307 2.25 -10.93 -26.67
CA PRO A 307 2.95 -11.83 -27.57
C PRO A 307 3.78 -12.89 -26.84
N LYS A 308 3.79 -14.12 -27.35
CA LYS A 308 4.56 -15.23 -26.76
C LYS A 308 6.05 -14.87 -26.66
N GLY A 309 6.67 -15.22 -25.53
CA GLY A 309 8.08 -14.90 -25.24
C GLY A 309 8.35 -13.46 -24.80
N ARG A 310 7.32 -12.60 -24.77
CA ARG A 310 7.40 -11.26 -24.18
C ARG A 310 6.69 -11.19 -22.84
N ALA A 311 7.08 -10.23 -22.03
CA ALA A 311 6.41 -9.84 -20.80
C ALA A 311 6.21 -8.33 -20.78
N ARG A 312 5.15 -7.89 -20.11
CA ARG A 312 4.96 -6.48 -19.82
C ARG A 312 5.64 -6.16 -18.51
N ILE A 313 6.47 -5.14 -18.53
CA ILE A 313 7.16 -4.64 -17.35
C ILE A 313 6.62 -3.27 -17.03
N VAL A 314 6.22 -3.08 -15.78
CA VAL A 314 5.82 -1.79 -15.23
C VAL A 314 6.80 -1.44 -14.11
N ILE A 315 7.58 -0.38 -14.28
CA ILE A 315 8.47 0.15 -13.25
C ILE A 315 7.85 1.44 -12.75
N TRP A 316 7.51 1.49 -11.48
CA TRP A 316 6.95 2.66 -10.80
C TRP A 316 8.02 3.26 -9.89
N LEU A 317 8.41 4.51 -10.17
CA LEU A 317 9.25 5.31 -9.30
C LEU A 317 8.37 6.20 -8.45
N SER A 318 8.06 5.78 -7.23
CA SER A 318 7.27 6.60 -6.30
C SER A 318 8.16 7.60 -5.59
N GLN A 319 7.71 8.86 -5.58
CA GLN A 319 8.26 9.88 -4.69
C GLN A 319 7.81 9.59 -3.25
N ILE A 320 8.74 9.63 -2.30
CA ILE A 320 8.46 9.54 -0.85
C ILE A 320 8.05 10.92 -0.34
#